data_AF-A0A2P4WW51-F1
#
_entry.id   AF-A0A2P4WW51-F1
#
_cell.length_a   1.000
_cell.length_b   1.000
_cell.length_c   1.000
_cell.angle_alpha   90.00
_cell.angle_beta   90.00
_cell.angle_gamma   90.00
#
_symmetry.space_group_name_H-M   'P 1'
#
loop_
_entity.id
_entity.type
_entity.pdbx_description
1 polymer ?
#
loop_
_entity_poly.entity_id
_entity_poly.type
_entity_poly.pdbx_seq_one_letter_code
_entity_poly.pdbx_strand_id
1 'polypeptide(L)'
;MLSREGMRRELEREWAVIERAEKKLVDEKKEVVAEWVDVEGAQREYDTKRDEFEKDVSKQFRFLPEDTMIVFNVGGQMFRSTVKVWARDRFSILAQLCTKSPKLRPDKDGSFFFDRDFWVFRLILAFLQENHLPDTVEELRELYCEATFYRLGMRWGDEEDDLLPQRVESEPDSNGVRQIVEWKVNEAGDKVKITKKVKKVTEVERISKRALERKKWAKFGDALDDGDGSNVTYMSYEEVTLEDPNADQILPGEKKEEENIFAGVKNSSIVVCRHCGMVGDHWT
;
A
#
# COMPACT_ATOMS: atom_id res chain seq x y z
N MET A 1 -4.60 17.71 -53.84
CA MET A 1 -5.95 17.18 -53.58
C MET A 1 -5.81 15.69 -53.34
N LEU A 2 -6.04 15.19 -52.12
CA LEU A 2 -6.07 13.74 -51.89
C LEU A 2 -7.12 13.14 -52.83
N SER A 3 -6.77 12.07 -53.55
CA SER A 3 -7.74 11.34 -54.38
C SER A 3 -8.97 11.00 -53.54
N ARG A 4 -10.17 11.07 -54.12
CA ARG A 4 -11.45 10.75 -53.45
C ARG A 4 -11.43 9.37 -52.79
N GLU A 5 -10.56 8.47 -53.27
CA GLU A 5 -10.30 7.15 -52.70
C GLU A 5 -9.36 7.15 -51.48
N GLY A 6 -8.43 8.11 -51.40
CA GLY A 6 -7.55 8.28 -50.24
C GLY A 6 -8.31 8.80 -49.03
N MET A 7 -9.18 9.80 -49.26
CA MET A 7 -10.06 10.36 -48.21
C MET A 7 -11.06 9.31 -47.70
N ARG A 8 -11.60 8.45 -48.59
CA ARG A 8 -12.47 7.33 -48.18
C ARG A 8 -11.74 6.34 -47.28
N ARG A 9 -10.51 5.93 -47.64
CA ARG A 9 -9.70 4.99 -46.83
C ARG A 9 -9.29 5.57 -45.48
N GLU A 10 -9.10 6.88 -45.38
CA GLU A 10 -8.81 7.57 -44.13
C GLU A 10 -10.04 7.61 -43.23
N LEU A 11 -11.21 7.97 -43.78
CA LEU A 11 -12.48 7.91 -43.07
C LEU A 11 -12.75 6.48 -42.54
N GLU A 12 -12.57 5.45 -43.38
CA GLU A 12 -12.75 4.04 -42.97
C GLU A 12 -11.82 3.66 -41.80
N ARG A 13 -10.60 4.18 -41.74
CA ARG A 13 -9.68 3.95 -40.62
C ARG A 13 -10.14 4.66 -39.36
N GLU A 14 -10.58 5.92 -39.46
CA GLU A 14 -11.10 6.70 -38.33
C GLU A 14 -12.38 6.08 -37.78
N TRP A 15 -13.31 5.67 -38.65
CA TRP A 15 -14.52 4.92 -38.28
C TRP A 15 -14.18 3.62 -37.56
N ALA A 16 -13.18 2.86 -38.05
CA ALA A 16 -12.74 1.63 -37.37
C ALA A 16 -12.03 1.89 -36.01
N VAL A 17 -11.48 3.09 -35.79
CA VAL A 17 -10.97 3.49 -34.47
C VAL A 17 -12.11 3.82 -33.53
N ILE A 18 -13.09 4.59 -34.00
CA ILE A 18 -14.29 4.97 -33.22
C ILE A 18 -15.07 3.70 -32.83
N GLU A 19 -15.32 2.79 -33.76
CA GLU A 19 -16.05 1.55 -33.48
C GLU A 19 -15.32 0.67 -32.44
N ARG A 20 -13.99 0.63 -32.49
CA ARG A 20 -13.19 -0.05 -31.46
C ARG A 20 -13.26 0.64 -30.10
N ALA A 21 -13.29 1.98 -30.07
CA ALA A 21 -13.43 2.75 -28.83
C ALA A 21 -14.83 2.60 -28.23
N GLU A 22 -15.87 2.65 -29.06
CA GLU A 22 -17.26 2.40 -28.63
C GLU A 22 -17.42 0.99 -28.07
N LYS A 23 -16.83 -0.01 -28.71
CA LYS A 23 -16.85 -1.38 -28.20
C LYS A 23 -16.18 -1.48 -26.83
N LYS A 24 -15.02 -0.85 -26.65
CA LYS A 24 -14.33 -0.78 -25.34
C LYS A 24 -15.19 -0.12 -24.28
N LEU A 25 -15.80 1.03 -24.58
CA LEU A 25 -16.69 1.74 -23.65
C LEU A 25 -17.91 0.90 -23.28
N VAL A 26 -18.47 0.13 -24.22
CA VAL A 26 -19.58 -0.78 -23.94
C VAL A 26 -19.15 -1.90 -23.00
N ASP A 27 -17.94 -2.45 -23.17
CA ASP A 27 -17.42 -3.50 -22.31
C ASP A 27 -17.08 -2.96 -20.91
N GLU A 28 -16.43 -1.80 -20.80
CA GLU A 28 -16.19 -1.09 -19.53
C GLU A 28 -17.51 -0.75 -18.82
N LYS A 29 -18.52 -0.27 -19.55
CA LYS A 29 -19.84 0.02 -18.98
C LYS A 29 -20.51 -1.25 -18.42
N LYS A 30 -20.38 -2.40 -19.11
CA LYS A 30 -20.92 -3.66 -18.61
C LYS A 30 -20.21 -4.09 -17.32
N GLU A 31 -18.90 -3.91 -17.24
CA GLU A 31 -18.10 -4.22 -16.06
C GLU A 31 -18.54 -3.36 -14.87
N VAL A 32 -18.63 -2.04 -15.06
CA VAL A 32 -19.16 -1.13 -14.03
C VAL A 32 -20.58 -1.50 -13.61
N VAL A 33 -21.48 -1.80 -14.55
CA VAL A 33 -22.85 -2.22 -14.21
C VAL A 33 -22.86 -3.51 -13.40
N ALA A 34 -21.98 -4.47 -13.69
CA ALA A 34 -21.87 -5.69 -12.91
C ALA A 34 -21.43 -5.40 -11.47
N GLU A 35 -20.39 -4.56 -11.28
CA GLU A 35 -19.96 -4.13 -9.94
C GLU A 35 -21.08 -3.40 -9.18
N TRP A 36 -21.84 -2.53 -9.85
CA TRP A 36 -22.98 -1.84 -9.24
C TRP A 36 -24.07 -2.82 -8.80
N VAL A 37 -24.35 -3.88 -9.56
CA VAL A 37 -25.33 -4.91 -9.17
C VAL A 37 -24.87 -5.66 -7.92
N ASP A 38 -23.58 -5.98 -7.82
CA ASP A 38 -23.01 -6.63 -6.63
C ASP A 38 -23.08 -5.70 -5.40
N VAL A 39 -22.75 -4.42 -5.57
CA VAL A 39 -22.87 -3.39 -4.51
C VAL A 39 -24.33 -3.22 -4.07
N GLU A 40 -25.28 -3.18 -5.01
CA GLU A 40 -26.71 -3.12 -4.67
C GLU A 40 -27.17 -4.38 -3.93
N GLY A 41 -26.69 -5.56 -4.33
CA GLY A 41 -26.95 -6.82 -3.65
C GLY A 41 -26.48 -6.77 -2.20
N ALA A 42 -25.22 -6.40 -1.98
CA ALA A 42 -24.65 -6.23 -0.65
C ALA A 42 -25.43 -5.20 0.17
N GLN A 43 -25.77 -4.04 -0.42
CA GLN A 43 -26.55 -3.00 0.27
C GLN A 43 -27.93 -3.51 0.71
N ARG A 44 -28.63 -4.28 -0.12
CA ARG A 44 -29.93 -4.89 0.24
C ARG A 44 -29.79 -5.89 1.39
N GLU A 45 -28.74 -6.69 1.40
CA GLU A 45 -28.47 -7.61 2.51
C GLU A 45 -28.17 -6.84 3.80
N TYR A 46 -27.35 -5.78 3.74
CA TYR A 46 -27.10 -4.91 4.88
C TYR A 46 -28.37 -4.26 5.40
N ASP A 47 -29.23 -3.77 4.53
CA ASP A 47 -30.50 -3.15 4.91
C ASP A 47 -31.45 -4.18 5.54
N THR A 48 -31.51 -5.40 5.01
CA THR A 48 -32.34 -6.49 5.57
C THR A 48 -31.84 -6.89 6.97
N LYS A 49 -30.53 -7.11 7.13
CA LYS A 49 -29.92 -7.41 8.44
C LYS A 49 -30.16 -6.27 9.42
N ARG A 50 -30.09 -5.02 8.96
CA ARG A 50 -30.36 -3.82 9.77
C ARG A 50 -31.80 -3.78 10.27
N ASP A 51 -32.76 -4.12 9.41
CA ASP A 51 -34.19 -4.13 9.75
C ASP A 51 -34.54 -5.28 10.73
N GLU A 52 -33.93 -6.45 10.58
CA GLU A 52 -34.06 -7.56 11.54
C GLU A 52 -33.51 -7.17 12.91
N PHE A 53 -32.30 -6.62 12.91
CA PHE A 53 -31.66 -6.10 14.10
C PHE A 53 -32.48 -4.96 14.76
N GLU A 54 -33.08 -4.08 13.97
CA GLU A 54 -33.99 -3.04 14.45
C GLU A 54 -35.24 -3.61 15.14
N LYS A 55 -35.83 -4.67 14.58
CA LYS A 55 -36.95 -5.38 15.21
C LYS A 55 -36.55 -5.96 16.56
N ASP A 56 -35.36 -6.54 16.67
CA ASP A 56 -34.88 -7.13 17.92
C ASP A 56 -34.54 -6.07 18.97
N VAL A 57 -33.88 -4.98 18.55
CA VAL A 57 -33.63 -3.82 19.43
C VAL A 57 -34.93 -3.20 19.91
N SER A 58 -35.94 -3.04 19.05
CA SER A 58 -37.25 -2.46 19.44
C SER A 58 -38.01 -3.34 20.45
N LYS A 59 -37.83 -4.66 20.40
CA LYS A 59 -38.36 -5.57 21.43
C LYS A 59 -37.69 -5.33 22.78
N GLN A 60 -36.38 -5.08 22.79
CA GLN A 60 -35.58 -4.99 24.00
C GLN A 60 -35.52 -3.57 24.59
N PHE A 61 -35.61 -2.53 23.74
CA PHE A 61 -35.53 -1.13 24.11
C PHE A 61 -36.78 -0.39 23.66
N ARG A 62 -37.60 0.04 24.63
CA ARG A 62 -38.77 0.89 24.37
C ARG A 62 -38.38 2.35 24.46
N PHE A 63 -38.05 2.94 23.32
CA PHE A 63 -37.72 4.36 23.21
C PHE A 63 -38.95 5.27 23.39
N LEU A 64 -38.70 6.54 23.73
CA LEU A 64 -39.67 7.61 23.67
C LEU A 64 -39.98 7.98 22.20
N PRO A 65 -41.08 8.69 21.90
CA PRO A 65 -41.40 9.13 20.54
C PRO A 65 -40.25 9.96 19.93
N GLU A 66 -39.96 9.75 18.64
CA GLU A 66 -38.83 10.36 17.93
C GLU A 66 -38.80 11.90 18.02
N ASP A 67 -39.96 12.54 18.04
CA ASP A 67 -40.11 14.00 18.09
C ASP A 67 -39.95 14.58 19.51
N THR A 68 -39.83 13.74 20.54
CA THR A 68 -39.65 14.19 21.92
C THR A 68 -38.30 14.89 22.04
N MET A 69 -38.27 16.08 22.61
CA MET A 69 -37.02 16.79 22.87
C MET A 69 -36.43 16.40 24.22
N ILE A 70 -35.15 16.06 24.22
CA ILE A 70 -34.38 15.73 25.42
C ILE A 70 -33.17 16.66 25.50
N VAL A 71 -32.86 17.07 26.72
CA VAL A 71 -31.77 18.00 27.02
C VAL A 71 -30.67 17.26 27.77
N PHE A 72 -29.44 17.35 27.27
CA PHE A 72 -28.24 16.89 27.94
C PHE A 72 -27.43 18.09 28.42
N ASN A 73 -27.07 18.10 29.69
CA ASN A 73 -26.17 19.08 30.27
C ASN A 73 -24.76 18.48 30.29
N VAL A 74 -23.86 18.94 29.43
CA VAL A 74 -22.48 18.44 29.33
C VAL A 74 -21.54 19.54 29.79
N GLY A 75 -20.83 19.33 30.89
CA GLY A 75 -19.86 20.30 31.43
C GLY A 75 -20.47 21.66 31.80
N GLY A 76 -21.78 21.70 32.05
CA GLY A 76 -22.54 22.94 32.31
C GLY A 76 -23.25 23.52 31.08
N GLN A 77 -22.96 23.01 29.87
CA GLN A 77 -23.60 23.45 28.63
C GLN A 77 -24.83 22.60 28.29
N MET A 78 -25.95 23.25 28.01
CA MET A 78 -27.20 22.58 27.64
C MET A 78 -27.26 22.30 26.14
N PHE A 79 -27.41 21.03 25.77
CA PHE A 79 -27.61 20.55 24.41
C PHE A 79 -29.01 19.96 24.27
N ARG A 80 -29.82 20.58 23.41
CA ARG A 80 -31.21 20.17 23.16
C ARG A 80 -31.32 19.57 21.77
N SER A 81 -31.85 18.34 21.70
CA SER A 81 -32.18 17.72 20.41
C SER A 81 -33.33 16.73 20.56
N THR A 82 -33.77 16.15 19.45
CA THR A 82 -34.84 15.16 19.41
C THR A 82 -34.33 13.76 19.74
N VAL A 83 -35.21 12.89 20.24
CA VAL A 83 -34.89 11.47 20.47
C VAL A 83 -34.34 10.83 19.20
N LYS A 84 -34.84 11.20 18.02
CA LYS A 84 -34.32 10.72 16.73
C LYS A 84 -32.80 10.91 16.57
N VAL A 85 -32.28 12.06 16.99
CA VAL A 85 -30.84 12.37 16.90
C VAL A 85 -30.07 11.62 17.99
N TRP A 86 -30.55 11.66 19.23
CA TRP A 86 -29.89 11.01 20.36
C TRP A 86 -29.89 9.48 20.28
N ALA A 87 -30.90 8.89 19.63
CA ALA A 87 -31.05 7.45 19.42
C ALA A 87 -30.54 6.97 18.06
N ARG A 88 -29.80 7.81 17.32
CA ARG A 88 -29.18 7.43 16.04
C ARG A 88 -28.26 6.22 16.19
N ASP A 89 -27.50 6.17 17.29
CA ASP A 89 -26.85 4.94 17.76
C ASP A 89 -27.63 4.38 18.96
N ARG A 90 -28.40 3.31 18.70
CA ARG A 90 -29.35 2.73 19.66
C ARG A 90 -28.70 2.09 20.89
N PHE A 91 -27.40 1.81 20.84
CA PHE A 91 -26.65 1.22 21.97
C PHE A 91 -25.83 2.22 22.74
N SER A 92 -25.81 3.46 22.29
CA SER A 92 -25.14 4.53 23.00
C SER A 92 -25.78 4.79 24.36
N ILE A 93 -24.98 5.39 25.25
CA ILE A 93 -25.47 5.87 26.55
C ILE A 93 -26.58 6.91 26.35
N LEU A 94 -26.44 7.77 25.33
CA LEU A 94 -27.43 8.79 25.01
C LEU A 94 -28.79 8.17 24.65
N ALA A 95 -28.79 7.15 23.79
CA ALA A 95 -30.00 6.43 23.43
C ALA A 95 -30.67 5.75 24.63
N GLN A 96 -29.88 5.14 25.53
CA GLN A 96 -30.42 4.52 26.73
C GLN A 96 -31.19 5.51 27.62
N LEU A 97 -30.77 6.76 27.67
CA LEU A 97 -31.45 7.82 28.43
C LEU A 97 -32.72 8.33 27.75
N CYS A 98 -32.86 8.08 26.45
CA CYS A 98 -34.08 8.34 25.68
C CYS A 98 -35.13 7.21 25.78
N THR A 99 -34.89 6.19 26.59
CA THR A 99 -35.86 5.10 26.81
C THR A 99 -36.94 5.48 27.81
N LYS A 100 -38.08 4.75 27.80
CA LYS A 100 -39.16 4.94 28.79
C LYS A 100 -38.74 4.61 30.24
N SER A 101 -37.64 3.87 30.41
CA SER A 101 -37.08 3.49 31.70
C SER A 101 -35.57 3.77 31.72
N PRO A 102 -35.16 5.06 31.78
CA PRO A 102 -33.75 5.39 31.78
C PRO A 102 -33.10 4.91 33.08
N LYS A 103 -31.86 4.41 32.98
CA LYS A 103 -31.08 3.95 34.16
C LYS A 103 -30.63 5.11 35.04
N LEU A 104 -30.33 6.26 34.43
CA LEU A 104 -30.01 7.48 35.16
C LEU A 104 -31.29 8.25 35.41
N ARG A 105 -31.37 8.88 36.58
CA ARG A 105 -32.48 9.78 36.91
C ARG A 105 -32.18 11.15 36.30
N PRO A 106 -33.15 11.78 35.63
CA PRO A 106 -32.99 13.17 35.19
C PRO A 106 -32.89 14.09 36.40
N ASP A 107 -32.25 15.24 36.20
CA ASP A 107 -32.22 16.32 37.18
C ASP A 107 -33.60 16.99 37.29
N LYS A 108 -33.74 17.95 38.22
CA LYS A 108 -34.98 18.70 38.50
C LYS A 108 -35.59 19.33 37.24
N ASP A 109 -34.75 19.75 36.30
CA ASP A 109 -35.15 20.40 35.06
C ASP A 109 -35.45 19.40 33.91
N GLY A 110 -35.39 18.10 34.18
CA GLY A 110 -35.56 17.05 33.17
C GLY A 110 -34.33 16.85 32.28
N SER A 111 -33.20 17.51 32.58
CA SER A 111 -31.93 17.34 31.87
C SER A 111 -31.08 16.22 32.47
N PHE A 112 -30.23 15.61 31.66
CA PHE A 112 -29.25 14.62 32.13
C PHE A 112 -27.86 15.23 32.15
N PHE A 113 -27.19 15.17 33.30
CA PHE A 113 -25.88 15.77 33.49
C PHE A 113 -24.73 14.81 33.17
N PHE A 114 -23.73 15.32 32.46
CA PHE A 114 -22.45 14.67 32.17
C PHE A 114 -21.31 15.62 32.53
N ASP A 115 -20.40 15.19 33.39
CA ASP A 115 -19.20 15.94 33.76
C ASP A 115 -18.08 15.70 32.73
N ARG A 116 -18.28 16.25 31.52
CA ARG A 116 -17.42 16.06 30.34
C ARG A 116 -17.24 17.37 29.58
N ASP A 117 -16.32 17.39 28.61
CA ASP A 117 -16.04 18.56 27.81
C ASP A 117 -17.16 18.84 26.79
N PHE A 118 -17.78 20.02 26.91
CA PHE A 118 -18.82 20.46 26.00
C PHE A 118 -18.29 20.73 24.57
N TRP A 119 -17.02 21.08 24.43
CA TRP A 119 -16.44 21.46 23.14
C TRP A 119 -16.31 20.25 22.21
N VAL A 120 -15.83 19.13 22.76
CA VAL A 120 -15.77 17.85 22.04
C VAL A 120 -17.18 17.27 21.84
N PHE A 121 -18.08 17.44 22.83
CA PHE A 121 -19.47 16.99 22.68
C PHE A 121 -20.22 17.70 21.54
N ARG A 122 -19.85 18.94 21.20
CA ARG A 122 -20.40 19.63 20.02
C ARG A 122 -20.09 18.87 18.73
N LEU A 123 -18.90 18.27 18.61
CA LEU A 123 -18.50 17.45 17.46
C LEU A 123 -19.33 16.15 17.42
N ILE A 124 -19.59 15.54 18.58
CA ILE A 124 -20.49 14.38 18.69
C ILE A 124 -21.90 14.75 18.21
N LEU A 125 -22.45 15.87 18.66
CA LEU A 125 -23.78 16.29 18.25
C LEU A 125 -23.84 16.59 16.74
N ALA A 126 -22.83 17.26 16.19
CA ALA A 126 -22.73 17.50 14.75
C ALA A 126 -22.68 16.18 13.96
N PHE A 127 -21.91 15.20 14.45
CA PHE A 127 -21.87 13.86 13.87
C PHE A 127 -23.24 13.16 13.93
N LEU A 128 -23.96 13.23 15.05
CA LEU A 128 -25.29 12.63 15.19
C LEU A 128 -26.35 13.30 14.31
N GLN A 129 -26.20 14.59 14.01
CA GLN A 129 -27.16 15.34 13.18
C GLN A 129 -26.89 15.15 11.69
N GLU A 130 -25.64 15.34 11.26
CA GLU A 130 -25.29 15.49 9.84
C GLU A 130 -24.31 14.41 9.33
N ASN A 131 -23.80 13.52 10.19
CA ASN A 131 -22.64 12.64 9.93
C ASN A 131 -21.37 13.40 9.55
N HIS A 132 -21.26 14.64 10.00
CA HIS A 132 -20.08 15.46 9.75
C HIS A 132 -18.95 15.03 10.69
N LEU A 133 -17.76 14.75 10.14
CA LEU A 133 -16.54 14.49 10.90
C LEU A 133 -15.60 15.70 10.81
N PRO A 134 -14.82 16.00 11.86
CA PRO A 134 -13.81 17.05 11.79
C PRO A 134 -12.73 16.75 10.75
N ASP A 135 -12.21 17.79 10.09
CA ASP A 135 -11.14 17.66 9.09
C ASP A 135 -9.75 17.55 9.73
N THR A 136 -9.58 18.06 10.95
CA THR A 136 -8.29 18.04 11.63
C THR A 136 -8.08 16.75 12.43
N VAL A 137 -6.86 16.21 12.37
CA VAL A 137 -6.50 14.95 13.04
C VAL A 137 -6.64 15.06 14.57
N GLU A 138 -6.38 16.24 15.13
CA GLU A 138 -6.47 16.50 16.57
C GLU A 138 -7.93 16.44 17.06
N GLU A 139 -8.83 17.18 16.40
CA GLU A 139 -10.27 17.15 16.72
C GLU A 139 -10.85 15.76 16.48
N LEU A 140 -10.40 15.06 15.45
CA LEU A 140 -10.83 13.70 15.15
C LEU A 140 -10.41 12.74 16.28
N ARG A 141 -9.17 12.83 16.77
CA ARG A 141 -8.70 12.01 17.91
C ARG A 141 -9.53 12.27 19.16
N GLU A 142 -9.79 13.54 19.47
CA GLU A 142 -10.62 13.93 20.62
C GLU A 142 -12.07 13.42 20.47
N LEU A 143 -12.65 13.55 19.28
CA LEU A 143 -13.96 13.01 18.95
C LEU A 143 -14.02 11.50 19.18
N TYR A 144 -13.04 10.73 18.69
CA TYR A 144 -13.00 9.28 18.90
C TYR A 144 -12.88 8.93 20.39
N CYS A 145 -12.00 9.60 21.13
CA CYS A 145 -11.90 9.40 22.57
C CYS A 145 -13.22 9.67 23.28
N GLU A 146 -13.92 10.75 22.95
CA GLU A 146 -15.20 11.08 23.60
C GLU A 146 -16.34 10.16 23.13
N ALA A 147 -16.35 9.76 21.86
CA ALA A 147 -17.31 8.81 21.32
C ALA A 147 -17.27 7.47 22.07
N THR A 148 -16.07 6.99 22.46
CA THR A 148 -15.94 5.77 23.28
C THR A 148 -16.62 5.90 24.64
N PHE A 149 -16.56 7.08 25.28
CA PHE A 149 -17.24 7.31 26.56
C PHE A 149 -18.76 7.13 26.42
N TYR A 150 -19.35 7.73 25.38
CA TYR A 150 -20.78 7.59 25.08
C TYR A 150 -21.15 6.25 24.44
N ARG A 151 -20.17 5.38 24.20
CA ARG A 151 -20.30 4.11 23.47
C ARG A 151 -20.90 4.31 22.07
N LEU A 152 -20.57 5.44 21.46
CA LEU A 152 -20.88 5.73 20.07
C LEU A 152 -19.85 5.01 19.21
N GLY A 153 -20.30 4.17 18.28
CA GLY A 153 -19.41 3.50 17.33
C GLY A 153 -19.13 2.02 17.61
N MET A 154 -19.89 1.34 18.48
CA MET A 154 -19.76 -0.12 18.64
C MET A 154 -20.28 -0.93 17.44
N ARG A 155 -20.61 -0.28 16.31
CA ARG A 155 -20.87 -0.93 15.01
C ARG A 155 -19.59 -1.23 14.23
N TRP A 156 -18.45 -0.66 14.62
CA TRP A 156 -17.16 -0.86 13.94
C TRP A 156 -16.33 -2.01 14.56
N GLY A 157 -16.78 -2.58 15.68
CA GLY A 157 -15.98 -3.50 16.50
C GLY A 157 -16.03 -4.99 16.16
N ASP A 158 -16.89 -5.42 15.24
CA ASP A 158 -16.93 -6.84 14.80
C ASP A 158 -16.31 -7.04 13.40
N GLU A 159 -15.96 -5.97 12.67
CA GLU A 159 -15.31 -6.05 11.35
C GLU A 159 -13.85 -5.58 11.35
N GLU A 160 -13.41 -4.80 12.36
CA GLU A 160 -12.03 -4.31 12.45
C GLU A 160 -11.05 -5.38 12.97
N ASP A 161 -11.55 -6.43 13.64
CA ASP A 161 -10.73 -7.54 14.12
C ASP A 161 -10.26 -8.49 12.99
N ASP A 162 -10.77 -8.35 11.76
CA ASP A 162 -10.31 -9.13 10.59
C ASP A 162 -9.25 -8.40 9.75
N LEU A 163 -8.97 -7.12 10.02
CA LEU A 163 -7.99 -6.34 9.27
C LEU A 163 -6.57 -6.64 9.77
N LEU A 164 -5.87 -7.50 9.04
CA LEU A 164 -4.44 -7.74 9.25
C LEU A 164 -3.63 -6.47 8.93
N PRO A 165 -2.59 -6.14 9.73
CA PRO A 165 -1.75 -4.97 9.48
C PRO A 165 -1.01 -5.09 8.13
N GLN A 166 -0.77 -3.94 7.49
CA GLN A 166 -0.11 -3.85 6.19
C GLN A 166 1.32 -4.43 6.22
N ARG A 167 1.75 -5.05 5.10
CA ARG A 167 3.13 -5.54 4.93
C ARG A 167 4.13 -4.40 5.13
N VAL A 168 5.13 -4.61 5.99
CA VAL A 168 6.23 -3.66 6.23
C VAL A 168 7.54 -4.25 5.70
N GLU A 169 8.27 -3.47 4.91
CA GLU A 169 9.64 -3.76 4.49
C GLU A 169 10.61 -2.90 5.30
N SER A 170 11.57 -3.54 5.95
CA SER A 170 12.65 -2.83 6.65
C SER A 170 13.74 -2.36 5.69
N GLU A 171 14.43 -1.29 6.08
CA GLU A 171 15.66 -0.85 5.42
C GLU A 171 16.73 -1.96 5.48
N PRO A 172 17.70 -2.00 4.55
CA PRO A 172 18.73 -3.02 4.54
C PRO A 172 19.61 -2.91 5.79
N ASP A 173 19.69 -3.99 6.57
CA ASP A 173 20.64 -4.11 7.69
C ASP A 173 22.09 -3.98 7.19
N SER A 174 23.07 -3.79 8.08
CA SER A 174 24.51 -3.64 7.77
C SER A 174 25.11 -4.73 6.86
N ASN A 175 24.43 -5.87 6.71
CA ASN A 175 24.79 -6.99 5.83
C ASN A 175 23.99 -7.04 4.50
N GLY A 176 23.25 -5.99 4.15
CA GLY A 176 22.46 -5.89 2.90
C GLY A 176 21.23 -6.80 2.86
N VAL A 177 20.70 -7.20 4.02
CA VAL A 177 19.52 -8.06 4.15
C VAL A 177 18.30 -7.19 4.46
N ARG A 178 17.23 -7.31 3.67
CA ARG A 178 15.94 -6.68 3.96
C ARG A 178 15.02 -7.70 4.62
N GLN A 179 14.33 -7.29 5.69
CA GLN A 179 13.31 -8.11 6.35
C GLN A 179 11.92 -7.63 5.93
N ILE A 180 11.11 -8.54 5.41
CA ILE A 180 9.72 -8.31 5.02
C ILE A 180 8.85 -9.04 6.04
N VAL A 181 8.03 -8.28 6.78
CA VAL A 181 7.09 -8.80 7.78
C VAL A 181 5.68 -8.74 7.21
N GLU A 182 5.00 -9.88 7.17
CA GLU A 182 3.67 -10.07 6.61
C GLU A 182 2.83 -10.89 7.60
N TRP A 183 1.56 -10.54 7.79
CA TRP A 183 0.64 -11.29 8.64
C TRP A 183 -0.38 -12.02 7.76
N LYS A 184 -0.76 -13.26 8.11
CA LYS A 184 -1.75 -14.07 7.38
C LYS A 184 -2.60 -14.89 8.35
N VAL A 185 -3.85 -15.19 8.00
CA VAL A 185 -4.68 -16.17 8.73
C VAL A 185 -4.41 -17.59 8.20
N ASN A 186 -4.16 -18.54 9.10
CA ASN A 186 -3.96 -19.95 8.77
C ASN A 186 -5.29 -20.70 8.61
N GLU A 187 -5.24 -21.95 8.12
CA GLU A 187 -6.42 -22.84 7.98
C GLU A 187 -7.16 -23.12 9.30
N ALA A 188 -6.49 -22.92 10.44
CA ALA A 188 -7.08 -23.03 11.78
C ALA A 188 -7.76 -21.74 12.30
N GLY A 189 -7.73 -20.64 11.51
CA GLY A 189 -8.30 -19.35 11.91
C GLY A 189 -7.36 -18.46 12.73
N ASP A 190 -6.15 -18.91 13.05
CA ASP A 190 -5.18 -18.12 13.83
C ASP A 190 -4.38 -17.13 12.95
N LYS A 191 -4.15 -15.91 13.47
CA LYS A 191 -3.29 -14.88 12.86
C LYS A 191 -1.81 -15.23 13.08
N VAL A 192 -1.05 -15.45 12.01
CA VAL A 192 0.39 -15.75 12.06
C VAL A 192 1.26 -14.67 11.44
N LYS A 193 2.43 -14.45 12.04
CA LYS A 193 3.47 -13.53 11.55
C LYS A 193 4.50 -14.27 10.71
N ILE A 194 4.64 -13.88 9.45
CA ILE A 194 5.61 -14.40 8.48
C ILE A 194 6.75 -13.39 8.35
N THR A 195 7.98 -13.80 8.64
CA THR A 195 9.19 -12.96 8.51
C THR A 195 10.10 -13.52 7.41
N LYS A 196 10.22 -12.82 6.28
CA LYS A 196 11.09 -13.20 5.16
C LYS A 196 12.36 -12.34 5.15
N LYS A 197 13.53 -12.98 5.16
CA LYS A 197 14.83 -12.30 5.03
C LYS A 197 15.32 -12.43 3.59
N VAL A 198 15.46 -11.31 2.88
CA VAL A 198 15.89 -11.27 1.47
C VAL A 198 17.24 -10.60 1.36
N LYS A 199 18.25 -11.34 0.87
CA LYS A 199 19.59 -10.82 0.56
C LYS A 199 19.73 -10.71 -0.96
N LYS A 200 19.92 -9.50 -1.50
CA LYS A 200 20.16 -9.31 -2.94
C LYS A 200 21.64 -9.61 -3.25
N VAL A 201 21.94 -10.80 -3.74
CA VAL A 201 23.26 -11.14 -4.28
C VAL A 201 23.26 -10.74 -5.75
N THR A 202 24.11 -9.77 -6.12
CA THR A 202 24.26 -9.34 -7.52
C THR A 202 25.61 -9.84 -8.01
N GLU A 203 25.62 -10.95 -8.74
CA GLU A 203 26.80 -11.40 -9.48
C GLU A 203 26.90 -10.62 -10.78
N VAL A 204 27.96 -9.82 -10.92
CA VAL A 204 28.19 -8.99 -12.11
C VAL A 204 29.28 -9.64 -12.94
N GLU A 205 28.88 -10.39 -13.97
CA GLU A 205 29.81 -10.81 -15.02
C GLU A 205 30.04 -9.66 -16.01
N ARG A 206 31.30 -9.26 -16.20
CA ARG A 206 31.69 -8.24 -17.18
C ARG A 206 31.61 -8.82 -18.59
N ILE A 207 30.45 -8.71 -19.21
CA ILE A 207 30.22 -9.15 -20.60
C ILE A 207 30.17 -7.93 -21.53
N SER A 208 30.84 -8.00 -22.68
CA SER A 208 30.75 -6.94 -23.70
C SER A 208 29.34 -6.83 -24.27
N LYS A 209 28.90 -5.62 -24.65
CA LYS A 209 27.54 -5.36 -25.16
C LYS A 209 27.17 -6.30 -26.32
N ARG A 210 28.10 -6.50 -27.26
CA ARG A 210 27.94 -7.41 -28.41
C ARG A 210 27.78 -8.88 -27.99
N ALA A 211 28.43 -9.32 -26.92
CA ALA A 211 28.26 -10.68 -26.42
C ALA A 211 26.89 -10.89 -25.77
N LEU A 212 26.36 -9.87 -25.07
CA LEU A 212 25.01 -9.92 -24.48
C LEU A 212 23.91 -9.93 -25.56
N GLU A 213 24.10 -9.20 -26.65
CA GLU A 213 23.22 -9.24 -27.83
C GLU A 213 23.19 -10.62 -28.48
N ARG A 214 24.37 -11.25 -28.67
CA ARG A 214 24.46 -12.59 -29.25
C ARG A 214 23.90 -13.69 -28.35
N LYS A 215 23.96 -13.53 -27.02
CA LYS A 215 23.39 -14.49 -26.06
C LYS A 215 21.86 -14.60 -26.16
N LYS A 216 21.18 -13.58 -26.72
CA LYS A 216 19.72 -13.55 -26.90
C LYS A 216 19.25 -14.02 -28.28
N TRP A 217 20.17 -14.37 -29.19
CA TRP A 217 19.78 -14.84 -30.51
C TRP A 217 19.07 -16.20 -30.42
N ALA A 218 18.02 -16.34 -31.22
CA ALA A 218 17.36 -17.63 -31.37
C ALA A 218 18.34 -18.66 -31.93
N LYS A 219 18.28 -19.88 -31.42
CA LYS A 219 19.01 -21.01 -31.99
C LYS A 219 18.46 -21.32 -33.39
N PHE A 220 19.27 -21.93 -34.25
CA PHE A 220 18.90 -22.22 -35.64
C PHE A 220 19.55 -23.52 -36.12
N GLY A 221 19.05 -24.08 -37.22
CA GLY A 221 19.53 -25.36 -37.77
C GLY A 221 19.32 -26.51 -36.79
N ASP A 222 20.32 -27.39 -36.69
CA ASP A 222 20.28 -28.57 -35.82
C ASP A 222 20.28 -28.22 -34.32
N ALA A 223 20.58 -26.97 -33.96
CA ALA A 223 20.48 -26.46 -32.58
C ALA A 223 19.08 -25.97 -32.19
N LEU A 224 18.09 -26.01 -33.10
CA LEU A 224 16.71 -25.64 -32.79
C LEU A 224 16.02 -26.71 -31.92
N ASP A 225 16.40 -27.98 -32.10
CA ASP A 225 15.82 -29.16 -31.44
C ASP A 225 16.63 -29.60 -30.21
N ASP A 226 17.03 -28.65 -29.38
CA ASP A 226 17.75 -28.92 -28.12
C ASP A 226 16.84 -29.49 -27.00
N GLY A 227 15.57 -29.82 -27.31
CA GLY A 227 14.57 -30.29 -26.34
C GLY A 227 14.85 -31.69 -25.78
N ASP A 228 15.44 -32.56 -26.60
CA ASP A 228 15.68 -33.97 -26.24
C ASP A 228 17.06 -34.21 -25.59
N GLY A 229 17.86 -33.16 -25.37
CA GLY A 229 19.18 -33.27 -24.75
C GLY A 229 20.17 -34.12 -25.54
N SER A 230 19.98 -34.25 -26.86
CA SER A 230 20.86 -34.99 -27.77
C SER A 230 22.11 -34.19 -28.16
N ASN A 231 22.02 -32.86 -28.13
CA ASN A 231 23.12 -31.94 -28.43
C ASN A 231 23.83 -31.51 -27.13
N VAL A 232 24.70 -32.39 -26.63
CA VAL A 232 25.46 -32.15 -25.39
C VAL A 232 26.92 -31.91 -25.71
N THR A 233 27.42 -30.73 -25.34
CA THR A 233 28.86 -30.47 -25.28
C THR A 233 29.39 -30.97 -23.93
N TYR A 234 30.22 -32.00 -23.95
CA TYR A 234 30.89 -32.50 -22.75
C TYR A 234 32.19 -31.74 -22.51
N MET A 235 32.46 -31.39 -21.25
CA MET A 235 33.81 -31.00 -20.83
C MET A 235 34.64 -32.26 -20.65
N SER A 236 35.84 -32.33 -21.23
CA SER A 236 36.78 -33.42 -20.99
C SER A 236 37.29 -33.38 -19.55
N TYR A 237 37.49 -34.56 -18.95
CA TYR A 237 38.13 -34.68 -17.63
C TYR A 237 39.65 -34.64 -17.69
N GLU A 238 40.22 -34.55 -18.89
CA GLU A 238 41.66 -34.46 -19.10
C GLU A 238 42.15 -33.05 -18.77
N GLU A 239 43.15 -32.96 -17.90
CA GLU A 239 43.87 -31.73 -17.64
C GLU A 239 44.89 -31.50 -18.76
N VAL A 240 44.63 -30.52 -19.61
CA VAL A 240 45.52 -30.13 -20.70
C VAL A 240 46.38 -28.96 -20.23
N THR A 241 47.66 -29.23 -19.94
CA THR A 241 48.63 -28.19 -19.58
C THR A 241 49.24 -27.59 -20.84
N LEU A 242 49.28 -26.26 -20.92
CA LEU A 242 49.97 -25.53 -21.99
C LEU A 242 51.21 -24.85 -21.40
N GLU A 243 52.39 -25.31 -21.78
CA GLU A 243 53.64 -24.65 -21.40
C GLU A 243 53.93 -23.54 -22.42
N ASP A 244 53.94 -22.29 -21.97
CA ASP A 244 54.39 -21.15 -22.77
C ASP A 244 55.84 -20.81 -22.36
N PRO A 245 56.84 -21.02 -23.24
CA PRO A 245 58.24 -20.73 -22.96
C PRO A 245 58.53 -19.25 -22.62
N ASN A 246 57.58 -18.35 -22.90
CA ASN A 246 57.71 -16.91 -22.70
C ASN A 246 56.82 -16.36 -21.58
N ALA A 247 56.04 -17.19 -20.87
CA ALA A 247 55.11 -16.74 -19.83
C ALA A 247 55.79 -16.05 -18.62
N ASP A 248 57.07 -16.35 -18.38
CA ASP A 248 57.88 -15.73 -17.31
C ASP A 248 58.70 -14.51 -17.78
N GLN A 249 58.61 -14.10 -19.05
CA GLN A 249 59.20 -12.84 -19.48
C GLN A 249 58.31 -11.68 -19.05
N ILE A 250 58.56 -11.19 -17.83
CA ILE A 250 58.00 -9.93 -17.33
C ILE A 250 58.36 -8.84 -18.35
N LEU A 251 57.36 -8.36 -19.09
CA LEU A 251 57.49 -7.12 -19.85
C LEU A 251 57.83 -6.00 -18.85
N PRO A 252 58.88 -5.19 -19.08
CA PRO A 252 59.24 -4.10 -18.18
C PRO A 252 58.12 -3.05 -18.17
N GLY A 253 57.20 -3.16 -17.21
CA GLY A 253 56.06 -2.23 -17.07
C GLY A 253 54.86 -2.73 -16.27
N GLU A 254 54.65 -4.04 -16.10
CA GLU A 254 53.51 -4.56 -15.33
C GLU A 254 53.97 -5.23 -14.03
N LYS A 255 54.06 -4.44 -12.95
CA LYS A 255 53.95 -4.97 -11.59
C LYS A 255 52.54 -4.69 -11.08
N LYS A 256 51.92 -5.76 -10.57
CA LYS A 256 50.63 -5.77 -9.88
C LYS A 256 50.51 -4.59 -8.90
N GLU A 257 49.40 -3.88 -9.03
CA GLU A 257 48.94 -2.83 -8.13
C GLU A 257 48.67 -3.40 -6.73
N GLU A 258 49.62 -3.30 -5.82
CA GLU A 258 49.34 -3.30 -4.38
C GLU A 258 50.37 -2.42 -3.66
N GLU A 259 50.33 -1.11 -3.88
CA GLU A 259 50.78 -0.10 -2.90
C GLU A 259 50.36 1.30 -3.38
N ASN A 260 49.65 2.06 -2.53
CA ASN A 260 49.12 3.38 -2.82
C ASN A 260 50.25 4.41 -3.03
N ILE A 261 50.64 4.68 -4.28
CA ILE A 261 51.67 5.66 -4.68
C ILE A 261 51.24 7.12 -4.38
N PHE A 262 49.97 7.37 -4.00
CA PHE A 262 49.42 8.72 -3.79
C PHE A 262 49.25 9.16 -2.34
N ALA A 263 49.84 8.48 -1.37
CA ALA A 263 49.68 8.86 0.05
C ALA A 263 50.46 10.13 0.49
N GLY A 264 51.26 10.75 -0.39
CA GLY A 264 52.32 11.65 0.08
C GLY A 264 52.47 13.05 -0.54
N VAL A 265 51.73 13.46 -1.58
CA VAL A 265 52.03 14.72 -2.27
C VAL A 265 50.81 15.64 -2.37
N LYS A 266 50.80 16.67 -1.52
CA LYS A 266 49.97 17.87 -1.68
C LYS A 266 50.76 18.87 -2.55
N ASN A 267 50.21 19.15 -3.73
CA ASN A 267 50.41 20.40 -4.50
C ASN A 267 51.76 20.61 -5.23
N SER A 268 52.19 19.66 -6.07
CA SER A 268 53.15 19.95 -7.17
C SER A 268 52.85 19.11 -8.42
N SER A 269 53.17 19.65 -9.60
CA SER A 269 52.79 19.20 -10.95
C SER A 269 53.00 17.70 -11.22
N ILE A 270 51.98 17.08 -11.83
CA ILE A 270 51.86 15.63 -12.11
C ILE A 270 52.63 15.19 -13.38
N VAL A 271 53.78 15.80 -13.65
CA VAL A 271 54.59 15.46 -14.82
C VAL A 271 55.78 14.59 -14.37
N VAL A 272 55.87 13.39 -14.93
CA VAL A 272 56.94 12.42 -14.65
C VAL A 272 57.98 12.47 -15.77
N CYS A 273 59.26 12.61 -15.44
CA CYS A 273 60.34 12.61 -16.45
C CYS A 273 60.53 11.22 -17.06
N ARG A 274 60.48 11.11 -18.39
CA ARG A 274 60.57 9.84 -19.13
C ARG A 274 61.96 9.18 -19.10
N HIS A 275 62.99 9.89 -18.63
CA HIS A 275 64.35 9.35 -18.50
C HIS A 275 64.68 8.82 -17.10
N CYS A 276 64.23 9.49 -16.03
CA CYS A 276 64.57 9.10 -14.66
C CYS A 276 63.38 8.59 -13.84
N GLY A 277 62.14 8.75 -14.31
CA GLY A 277 60.94 8.26 -13.63
C GLY A 277 60.57 8.99 -12.34
N MET A 278 61.30 10.04 -11.96
CA MET A 278 60.98 10.87 -10.79
C MET A 278 59.89 11.90 -11.12
N VAL A 279 59.03 12.16 -10.14
CA VAL A 279 57.91 13.11 -10.22
C VAL A 279 58.34 14.43 -9.58
N GLY A 280 58.38 15.52 -10.36
CA GLY A 280 58.80 16.86 -9.90
C GLY A 280 59.65 17.63 -10.91
N ASP A 281 59.80 18.94 -10.70
CA ASP A 281 60.58 19.84 -11.57
C ASP A 281 62.09 19.63 -11.34
N HIS A 282 62.75 18.93 -12.25
CA HIS A 282 64.21 18.87 -12.33
C HIS A 282 64.68 19.71 -13.53
N TRP A 283 65.30 20.86 -13.26
CA TRP A 283 65.95 21.68 -14.28
C TRP A 283 67.41 21.85 -13.92
N THR A 284 68.23 20.92 -14.41
CA THR A 284 69.63 21.09 -14.85
C THR A 284 70.01 19.87 -15.67
#